data_AF-A0A161R667-F1
#
_entry.id   AF-A0A161R667-F1
#
_cell.length_a   1.000
_cell.length_b   1.000
_cell.length_c   1.000
_cell.angle_alpha   90.00
_cell.angle_beta   90.00
_cell.angle_gamma   90.00
#
_symmetry.space_group_name_H-M   'P 1'
#
loop_
_entity.id
_entity.type
_entity.pdbx_description
1 polymer ?
#
loop_
_entity_poly.entity_id
_entity_poly.type
_entity_poly.pdbx_seq_one_letter_code
_entity_poly.pdbx_strand_id
1 'polypeptide(L)'
;MLNGLESKLQSLLERNINSISELERWLLEELRVNAEVEEEITSSLIATYRDTNDRNKRNLHMYNQNTIQPLLKRYNAKFDQKFRECPFSNLLDEQKYGFMKKARVVKSKMFNDKNISLSIKEQELITKYREIMSNISINWEGEQKTYAYIKAKLDNPNRAIREKAWYALCEARSVVKIKIDCIMNELIQLRNEIALHAGFNNYSEYAFKQKNRDYSIDDCYKLHESIEKYVVPIWEQLGSLSKKNLGVKTYRPWDLTPCYLLKAPFQNTIDLLNGVEEMFQATDLYFYEQFVHIRKAGFIDVEECENKAPGAACFTLPHSKEVFVYSNFSPSFYAINALIHEVGHAFHFYKQFNNDSSMQEKYLREEVAELYSLSLELLVMDKLDIFYKQEGEYKEVQRVQLYRALSLLMSSIAGDVFQHWLYTNPNHTPEERDKKYAEICKRYQYSSVDITGLENETGASWIESFHYVQFPFYKIEYAIAQIGAMQLFQIYRKDPEKAIAFFKEGASADWNLPIQEIYEKTGVTFDFSEERIESTASVILDLISELK
;
A
#
# COMPACT_ATOMS: atom_id res chain seq x y z
N MET A 1 -4.86 -30.57 13.01
CA MET A 1 -5.30 -29.17 12.82
C MET A 1 -6.40 -29.06 11.76
N LEU A 2 -6.20 -29.51 10.52
CA LEU A 2 -7.19 -29.42 9.42
C LEU A 2 -8.56 -30.02 9.74
N ASN A 3 -8.62 -31.29 10.15
CA ASN A 3 -9.90 -31.98 10.41
C ASN A 3 -10.69 -31.30 11.54
N GLY A 4 -10.00 -30.68 12.51
CA GLY A 4 -10.65 -29.91 13.58
C GLY A 4 -11.22 -28.60 13.07
N LEU A 5 -10.48 -27.89 12.21
CA LEU A 5 -10.95 -26.66 11.58
C LEU A 5 -12.14 -26.90 10.65
N GLU A 6 -12.05 -27.89 9.76
CA GLU A 6 -13.15 -28.21 8.84
C GLU A 6 -14.41 -28.63 9.59
N SER A 7 -14.29 -29.44 10.64
CA SER A 7 -15.41 -29.79 11.52
C SER A 7 -16.02 -28.56 12.21
N LYS A 8 -15.19 -27.63 12.70
CA LYS A 8 -15.65 -26.36 13.29
C LYS A 8 -16.42 -25.50 12.28
N LEU A 9 -15.87 -25.33 11.07
CA LEU A 9 -16.50 -24.57 9.98
C LEU A 9 -17.81 -25.23 9.52
N GLN A 10 -17.84 -26.56 9.41
CA GLN A 10 -19.04 -27.32 9.04
C GLN A 10 -20.13 -27.18 10.10
N SER A 11 -19.79 -27.33 11.38
CA SER A 11 -20.72 -27.14 12.49
C SER A 11 -21.33 -25.72 12.49
N LEU A 12 -20.52 -24.70 12.22
CA LEU A 12 -21.01 -23.33 12.09
C LEU A 12 -21.94 -23.16 10.87
N LEU A 13 -21.63 -23.81 9.74
CA LEU A 13 -22.45 -23.78 8.54
C LEU A 13 -23.82 -24.45 8.74
N GLU A 14 -23.86 -25.59 9.44
CA GLU A 14 -25.08 -26.39 9.65
C GLU A 14 -25.99 -25.85 10.75
N ARG A 15 -25.52 -24.91 11.55
CA ARG A 15 -26.30 -24.33 12.65
C ARG A 15 -27.60 -23.69 12.16
N ASN A 16 -28.73 -24.07 12.73
CA ASN A 16 -30.02 -23.43 12.46
C ASN A 16 -30.08 -22.04 13.10
N ILE A 17 -30.68 -21.09 12.38
CA ILE A 17 -30.85 -19.71 12.82
C ILE A 17 -32.35 -19.41 12.80
N ASN A 18 -32.95 -19.22 13.98
CA ASN A 18 -34.39 -19.06 14.17
C ASN A 18 -34.79 -17.70 14.73
N SER A 19 -33.83 -16.80 14.95
CA SER A 19 -34.07 -15.43 15.40
C SER A 19 -32.95 -14.49 15.00
N ILE A 20 -33.19 -13.18 15.06
CA ILE A 20 -32.18 -12.13 14.86
C ILE A 20 -31.01 -12.30 15.85
N SER A 21 -31.30 -12.53 17.13
CA SER A 21 -30.25 -12.74 18.15
C SER A 21 -29.39 -13.98 17.87
N GLU A 22 -29.97 -15.05 17.31
CA GLU A 22 -29.18 -16.20 16.86
C GLU A 22 -28.31 -15.88 15.65
N LEU A 23 -28.79 -15.06 14.71
CA LEU A 23 -28.00 -14.59 13.56
C LEU A 23 -26.81 -13.73 14.02
N GLU A 24 -27.03 -12.79 14.94
CA GLU A 24 -25.97 -11.95 15.49
C GLU A 24 -24.90 -12.78 16.20
N ARG A 25 -25.30 -13.76 17.02
CA ARG A 25 -24.35 -14.69 17.65
C ARG A 25 -23.58 -15.52 16.63
N TRP A 26 -24.26 -15.99 15.59
CA TRP A 26 -23.63 -16.74 14.51
C TRP A 26 -22.59 -15.90 13.76
N LEU A 27 -22.89 -14.65 13.43
CA LEU A 27 -21.97 -13.70 12.79
C LEU A 27 -20.73 -13.43 13.66
N LEU A 28 -20.90 -13.23 14.97
CA LEU A 28 -19.79 -13.01 15.89
C LEU A 28 -18.88 -14.24 15.99
N GLU A 29 -19.47 -15.44 16.00
CA GLU A 29 -18.68 -16.68 16.00
C GLU A 29 -17.96 -16.91 14.67
N GLU A 30 -18.60 -16.61 13.54
CA GLU A 30 -17.97 -16.59 12.22
C GLU A 30 -16.76 -15.66 12.18
N LEU A 31 -16.91 -14.43 12.65
CA LEU A 31 -15.82 -13.45 12.71
C LEU A 31 -14.68 -13.95 13.57
N ARG A 32 -14.98 -14.49 14.75
CA ARG A 32 -13.97 -15.05 15.65
C ARG A 32 -13.20 -16.20 15.01
N VAL A 33 -13.88 -17.15 14.38
CA VAL A 33 -13.22 -18.29 13.73
C VAL A 33 -12.34 -17.82 12.58
N ASN A 34 -12.81 -16.86 11.79
CA ASN A 34 -12.00 -16.26 10.74
C ASN A 34 -10.75 -15.58 11.31
N ALA A 35 -10.89 -14.76 12.35
CA ALA A 35 -9.78 -14.09 13.00
C ALA A 35 -8.73 -15.07 13.54
N GLU A 36 -9.16 -16.16 14.19
CA GLU A 36 -8.26 -17.21 14.69
C GLU A 36 -7.43 -17.84 13.54
N VAL A 37 -8.08 -18.17 12.43
CA VAL A 37 -7.39 -18.80 11.29
C VAL A 37 -6.49 -17.81 10.54
N GLU A 38 -6.93 -16.57 10.37
CA GLU A 38 -6.17 -15.52 9.70
C GLU A 38 -4.91 -15.18 10.48
N GLU A 39 -4.98 -15.08 11.81
CA GLU A 39 -3.82 -14.84 12.66
C GLU A 39 -2.77 -15.94 12.53
N GLU A 40 -3.17 -17.21 12.48
CA GLU A 40 -2.26 -18.34 12.26
C GLU A 40 -1.59 -18.29 10.87
N ILE A 41 -2.35 -17.94 9.83
CA ILE A 41 -1.81 -17.76 8.47
C ILE A 41 -0.78 -16.62 8.47
N THR A 42 -1.14 -15.48 9.03
CA THR A 42 -0.27 -14.30 9.13
C THR A 42 0.98 -14.59 9.97
N SER A 43 0.85 -15.29 11.09
CA SER A 43 1.97 -15.70 11.94
C SER A 43 2.96 -16.59 11.20
N SER A 44 2.48 -17.53 10.38
CA SER A 44 3.35 -18.37 9.55
C SER A 44 4.06 -17.58 8.44
N LEU A 45 3.40 -16.54 7.90
CA LEU A 45 3.98 -15.62 6.92
C LEU A 45 5.09 -14.78 7.56
N ILE A 46 4.81 -14.16 8.72
CA ILE A 46 5.80 -13.40 9.51
C ILE A 46 7.01 -14.30 9.80
N ALA A 47 6.79 -15.52 10.29
CA ALA A 47 7.88 -16.44 10.58
C ALA A 47 8.75 -16.73 9.34
N THR A 48 8.14 -16.92 8.17
CA THR A 48 8.84 -17.11 6.90
C THR A 48 9.60 -15.85 6.46
N TYR A 49 9.04 -14.67 6.68
CA TYR A 49 9.69 -13.40 6.35
C TYR A 49 10.90 -13.12 7.24
N ARG A 50 10.88 -13.57 8.50
CA ARG A 50 12.01 -13.44 9.42
C ARG A 50 13.17 -14.37 9.06
N ASP A 51 12.91 -15.47 8.35
CA ASP A 51 13.91 -16.44 7.92
C ASP A 51 13.39 -17.25 6.72
N THR A 52 13.76 -16.81 5.53
CA THR A 52 13.33 -17.41 4.26
C THR A 52 14.05 -18.72 3.95
N ASN A 53 15.11 -19.08 4.69
CA ASN A 53 15.85 -20.31 4.46
C ASN A 53 15.29 -21.49 5.26
N ASP A 54 14.68 -21.23 6.42
CA ASP A 54 14.03 -22.25 7.25
C ASP A 54 12.95 -23.02 6.47
N ARG A 55 13.22 -24.31 6.24
CA ARG A 55 12.32 -25.20 5.50
C ARG A 55 11.02 -25.47 6.25
N ASN A 56 11.05 -25.55 7.58
CA ASN A 56 9.85 -25.84 8.37
C ASN A 56 8.89 -24.65 8.35
N LYS A 57 9.40 -23.42 8.52
CA LYS A 57 8.59 -22.19 8.42
C LYS A 57 7.97 -22.05 7.03
N ARG A 58 8.76 -22.26 5.97
CA ARG A 58 8.28 -22.25 4.58
C ARG A 58 7.23 -23.32 4.31
N ASN A 59 7.46 -24.56 4.75
CA ASN A 59 6.51 -25.65 4.54
C ASN A 59 5.18 -25.38 5.25
N LEU A 60 5.22 -24.84 6.48
CA LEU A 60 4.02 -24.44 7.21
C LEU A 60 3.28 -23.31 6.48
N HIS A 61 4.00 -22.29 6.03
CA HIS A 61 3.42 -21.19 5.27
C HIS A 61 2.79 -21.66 3.95
N MET A 62 3.48 -22.50 3.19
CA MET A 62 2.96 -23.11 1.96
C MET A 62 1.73 -23.98 2.24
N TYR A 63 1.74 -24.76 3.32
CA TYR A 63 0.58 -25.54 3.74
C TYR A 63 -0.62 -24.64 4.07
N ASN A 64 -0.39 -23.55 4.81
CA ASN A 64 -1.42 -22.56 5.13
C ASN A 64 -1.98 -21.89 3.87
N GLN A 65 -1.13 -21.50 2.92
CA GLN A 65 -1.55 -20.89 1.65
C GLN A 65 -2.29 -21.87 0.72
N ASN A 66 -1.83 -23.11 0.61
CA ASN A 66 -2.34 -24.06 -0.38
C ASN A 66 -3.48 -24.93 0.15
N THR A 67 -3.65 -25.03 1.48
CA THR A 67 -4.64 -25.92 2.11
C THR A 67 -5.63 -25.16 2.98
N ILE A 68 -5.14 -24.36 3.95
CA ILE A 68 -6.00 -23.69 4.93
C ILE A 68 -6.74 -22.51 4.31
N GLN A 69 -6.05 -21.62 3.60
CA GLN A 69 -6.65 -20.44 3.00
C GLN A 69 -7.72 -20.79 1.95
N PRO A 70 -7.54 -21.78 1.04
CA PRO A 70 -8.59 -22.19 0.11
C PRO A 70 -9.77 -22.86 0.80
N LEU A 71 -9.54 -23.65 1.86
CA LEU A 71 -10.61 -24.19 2.69
C LEU A 71 -11.46 -23.07 3.29
N LEU A 72 -10.82 -22.09 3.93
CA LEU A 72 -11.50 -20.95 4.55
C LEU A 72 -12.28 -20.13 3.50
N LYS A 73 -11.67 -19.84 2.33
CA LYS A 73 -12.36 -19.14 1.23
C LYS A 73 -13.64 -19.87 0.78
N ARG A 74 -13.60 -21.20 0.65
CA ARG A 74 -14.79 -22.00 0.27
C ARG A 74 -15.89 -21.93 1.33
N TYR A 75 -15.54 -22.02 2.60
CA TYR A 75 -16.52 -21.92 3.69
C TYR A 75 -17.08 -20.50 3.82
N ASN A 76 -16.27 -19.47 3.65
CA ASN A 76 -16.75 -18.08 3.67
C ASN A 76 -17.74 -17.80 2.54
N ALA A 77 -17.53 -18.36 1.34
CA ALA A 77 -18.53 -18.26 0.27
C ALA A 77 -19.87 -18.93 0.65
N LYS A 78 -19.82 -20.07 1.35
CA LYS A 78 -21.02 -20.75 1.87
C LYS A 78 -21.66 -19.96 3.02
N PHE A 79 -20.88 -19.30 3.87
CA PHE A 79 -21.38 -18.42 4.93
C PHE A 79 -22.06 -17.18 4.35
N ASP A 80 -21.50 -16.57 3.30
CA ASP A 80 -22.13 -15.48 2.56
C ASP A 80 -23.47 -15.91 1.95
N GLN A 81 -23.53 -17.12 1.37
CA GLN A 81 -24.77 -17.70 0.86
C GLN A 81 -25.79 -17.94 1.99
N LYS A 82 -25.39 -18.60 3.09
CA LYS A 82 -26.26 -18.85 4.25
C LYS A 82 -26.79 -17.54 4.84
N PHE A 83 -25.94 -16.52 4.95
CA PHE A 83 -26.34 -15.19 5.40
C PHE A 83 -27.40 -14.60 4.47
N ARG A 84 -27.20 -14.66 3.15
CA ARG A 84 -28.16 -14.14 2.17
C ARG A 84 -29.51 -14.86 2.19
N GLU A 85 -29.51 -16.17 2.41
CA GLU A 85 -30.72 -17.00 2.45
C GLU A 85 -31.47 -16.93 3.79
N CYS A 86 -30.79 -16.45 4.84
CA CYS A 86 -31.39 -16.30 6.16
C CYS A 86 -32.48 -15.20 6.16
N PRO A 87 -33.73 -15.51 6.58
CA PRO A 87 -34.84 -14.55 6.56
C PRO A 87 -34.63 -13.36 7.51
N PHE A 88 -33.75 -13.50 8.50
CA PHE A 88 -33.45 -12.45 9.48
C PHE A 88 -32.40 -11.44 9.01
N SER A 89 -31.68 -11.70 7.91
CA SER A 89 -30.56 -10.84 7.48
C SER A 89 -31.00 -9.44 7.06
N ASN A 90 -32.17 -9.32 6.44
CA ASN A 90 -32.75 -8.01 6.09
C ASN A 90 -33.29 -7.25 7.30
N LEU A 91 -33.40 -7.90 8.47
CA LEU A 91 -33.90 -7.31 9.71
C LEU A 91 -32.77 -6.85 10.64
N LEU A 92 -31.51 -7.11 10.29
CA LEU A 92 -30.36 -6.62 11.04
C LEU A 92 -30.30 -5.09 10.97
N ASP A 93 -29.93 -4.49 12.09
CA ASP A 93 -29.73 -3.05 12.23
C ASP A 93 -28.79 -2.49 11.15
N GLU A 94 -29.21 -1.43 10.46
CA GLU A 94 -28.43 -0.84 9.37
C GLU A 94 -27.19 -0.10 9.86
N GLN A 95 -27.24 0.52 11.04
CA GLN A 95 -26.09 1.23 11.59
C GLN A 95 -24.95 0.26 11.92
N LYS A 96 -25.27 -0.88 12.53
CA LYS A 96 -24.29 -1.88 12.97
C LYS A 96 -23.86 -2.84 11.87
N TYR A 97 -24.75 -3.20 10.93
CA TYR A 97 -24.49 -4.27 9.96
C TYR A 97 -24.58 -3.83 8.48
N GLY A 98 -24.89 -2.56 8.19
CA GLY A 98 -25.20 -2.08 6.84
C GLY A 98 -24.09 -2.31 5.80
N PHE A 99 -22.84 -1.95 6.12
CA PHE A 99 -21.72 -2.14 5.19
C PHE A 99 -21.40 -3.63 4.99
N MET A 100 -21.37 -4.43 6.06
CA MET A 100 -21.21 -5.89 5.97
C MET A 100 -22.29 -6.51 5.06
N LYS A 101 -23.56 -6.12 5.24
CA LYS A 101 -24.66 -6.55 4.34
C LYS A 101 -24.38 -6.20 2.88
N LYS A 102 -24.03 -4.94 2.61
CA LYS A 102 -23.69 -4.46 1.25
C LYS A 102 -22.57 -5.32 0.65
N ALA A 103 -21.48 -5.50 1.38
CA ALA A 103 -20.30 -6.23 0.92
C ALA A 103 -20.59 -7.71 0.63
N ARG A 104 -21.30 -8.42 1.52
CA ARG A 104 -21.68 -9.83 1.32
C ARG A 104 -22.64 -9.99 0.14
N VAL A 105 -23.59 -9.07 -0.04
CA VAL A 105 -24.49 -9.08 -1.21
C VAL A 105 -23.71 -8.88 -2.50
N VAL A 106 -22.74 -7.97 -2.54
CA VAL A 106 -21.88 -7.75 -3.70
C VAL A 106 -21.06 -9.00 -4.01
N LYS A 107 -20.36 -9.57 -3.02
CA LYS A 107 -19.59 -10.82 -3.19
C LYS A 107 -20.46 -11.96 -3.74
N SER A 108 -21.64 -12.16 -3.17
CA SER A 108 -22.58 -13.21 -3.59
C SER A 108 -23.09 -12.99 -5.02
N LYS A 109 -23.38 -11.75 -5.43
CA LYS A 109 -23.82 -11.45 -6.80
C LYS A 109 -22.71 -11.63 -7.83
N MET A 110 -21.46 -11.37 -7.45
CA MET A 110 -20.29 -11.51 -8.32
C MET A 110 -19.74 -12.92 -8.36
N PHE A 111 -20.19 -13.81 -7.46
CA PHE A 111 -19.74 -15.17 -7.40
C PHE A 111 -20.12 -15.94 -8.67
N ASN A 112 -19.13 -16.63 -9.25
CA ASN A 112 -19.31 -17.52 -10.39
C ASN A 112 -18.36 -18.70 -10.24
N ASP A 113 -18.90 -19.92 -10.23
CA ASP A 113 -18.10 -21.15 -10.05
C ASP A 113 -17.00 -21.30 -11.10
N LYS A 114 -17.22 -20.82 -12.33
CA LYS A 114 -16.21 -20.88 -13.40
C LYS A 114 -14.95 -20.09 -13.04
N ASN A 115 -15.11 -19.01 -12.28
CA ASN A 115 -14.00 -18.13 -11.89
C ASN A 115 -13.08 -18.76 -10.85
N ILE A 116 -13.49 -19.82 -10.15
CA ILE A 116 -12.65 -20.49 -9.15
C ILE A 116 -11.34 -20.99 -9.79
N SER A 117 -11.45 -21.67 -10.93
CA SER A 117 -10.28 -22.19 -11.66
C SER A 117 -9.37 -21.06 -12.19
N LEU A 118 -9.98 -19.97 -12.66
CA LEU A 118 -9.26 -18.79 -13.15
C LEU A 118 -8.50 -18.09 -12.03
N SER A 119 -9.11 -17.93 -10.85
CA SER A 119 -8.46 -17.32 -9.68
C SER A 119 -7.29 -18.16 -9.14
N ILE A 120 -7.35 -19.50 -9.23
CA ILE A 120 -6.22 -20.36 -8.87
C ILE A 120 -5.05 -20.08 -9.83
N LYS A 121 -5.33 -20.06 -11.14
CA LYS A 121 -4.34 -19.79 -12.16
C LYS A 121 -3.73 -18.38 -12.06
N GLU A 122 -4.55 -17.38 -11.73
CA GLU A 122 -4.09 -16.03 -11.41
C GLU A 122 -3.07 -16.05 -10.26
N GLN A 123 -3.37 -16.78 -9.17
CA GLN A 123 -2.46 -16.88 -8.02
C GLN A 123 -1.15 -17.58 -8.37
N GLU A 124 -1.17 -18.62 -9.21
CA GLU A 124 0.03 -19.29 -9.71
C GLU A 124 0.93 -18.33 -10.51
N LEU A 125 0.34 -17.50 -11.37
CA LEU A 125 1.06 -16.48 -12.15
C LEU A 125 1.67 -15.40 -11.27
N ILE A 126 0.93 -14.94 -10.25
CA ILE A 126 1.43 -14.01 -9.24
C ILE A 126 2.65 -14.60 -8.51
N THR A 127 2.60 -15.88 -8.12
CA THR A 127 3.72 -16.56 -7.47
C THR A 127 4.94 -16.65 -8.40
N LYS A 128 4.74 -17.04 -9.67
CA LYS A 128 5.82 -17.06 -10.68
C LYS A 128 6.47 -15.70 -10.88
N TYR A 129 5.67 -14.63 -10.92
CA TYR A 129 6.22 -13.26 -11.00
C TYR A 129 7.10 -12.94 -9.79
N ARG A 130 6.65 -13.26 -8.57
CA ARG A 130 7.44 -13.04 -7.34
C ARG A 130 8.78 -13.76 -7.41
N GLU A 131 8.76 -15.04 -7.79
CA GLU A 131 9.97 -15.87 -7.93
C GLU A 131 10.94 -15.31 -8.97
N ILE A 132 10.45 -14.83 -10.11
CA ILE A 132 11.31 -14.22 -11.14
C ILE A 132 11.96 -12.95 -10.59
N MET A 133 11.17 -12.06 -9.98
CA MET A 133 11.66 -10.78 -9.48
C MET A 133 12.64 -10.94 -8.30
N SER A 134 12.40 -11.89 -7.40
CA SER A 134 13.28 -12.14 -6.24
C SER A 134 14.63 -12.74 -6.63
N ASN A 135 14.70 -13.43 -7.79
CA ASN A 135 15.92 -14.09 -8.27
C ASN A 135 16.78 -13.21 -9.18
N ILE A 136 16.43 -11.94 -9.37
CA ILE A 136 17.26 -11.01 -10.15
C ILE A 136 18.56 -10.72 -9.40
N SER A 137 19.68 -11.06 -10.02
CA SER A 137 21.03 -10.75 -9.55
C SER A 137 21.75 -9.86 -10.56
N ILE A 138 22.45 -8.85 -10.06
CA ILE A 138 23.17 -7.85 -10.86
C ILE A 138 24.65 -7.95 -10.53
N ASN A 139 25.49 -8.10 -11.55
CA ASN A 139 26.94 -8.00 -11.38
C ASN A 139 27.32 -6.53 -11.18
N TRP A 140 27.68 -6.18 -9.95
CA TRP A 140 28.10 -4.85 -9.58
C TRP A 140 29.54 -4.89 -9.08
N GLU A 141 30.47 -4.41 -9.92
CA GLU A 141 31.90 -4.30 -9.59
C GLU A 141 32.57 -5.64 -9.29
N GLY A 142 32.13 -6.70 -9.97
CA GLY A 142 32.67 -8.06 -9.82
C GLY A 142 31.96 -8.90 -8.76
N GLU A 143 31.00 -8.31 -8.03
CA GLU A 143 30.19 -9.01 -7.03
C GLU A 143 28.73 -9.14 -7.47
N GLN A 144 28.10 -10.27 -7.13
CA GLN A 144 26.67 -10.46 -7.33
C GLN A 144 25.89 -9.72 -6.23
N LYS A 145 25.04 -8.78 -6.64
CA LYS A 145 24.20 -7.98 -5.74
C LYS A 145 22.73 -8.10 -6.11
N THR A 146 21.87 -7.96 -5.10
CA THR A 146 20.41 -7.99 -5.29
C THR A 146 19.91 -6.74 -6.02
N TYR A 147 18.74 -6.85 -6.64
CA TYR A 147 18.08 -5.70 -7.27
C TYR A 147 17.90 -4.50 -6.32
N ALA A 148 17.45 -4.77 -5.08
CA ALA A 148 17.23 -3.76 -4.05
C ALA A 148 18.53 -3.01 -3.68
N TYR A 149 19.65 -3.73 -3.58
CA TYR A 149 20.96 -3.12 -3.30
C TYR A 149 21.35 -2.11 -4.37
N ILE A 150 21.13 -2.44 -5.65
CA ILE A 150 21.46 -1.55 -6.77
C ILE A 150 20.48 -0.38 -6.85
N LYS A 151 19.19 -0.61 -6.57
CA LYS A 151 18.18 0.46 -6.50
C LYS A 151 18.54 1.51 -5.47
N ALA A 152 19.05 1.12 -4.31
CA ALA A 152 19.54 2.05 -3.28
C ALA A 152 20.72 2.93 -3.75
N LYS A 153 21.45 2.53 -4.82
CA LYS A 153 22.54 3.36 -5.38
C LYS A 153 22.01 4.55 -6.19
N LEU A 154 20.72 4.59 -6.52
CA LEU A 154 20.08 5.77 -7.11
C LEU A 154 20.06 6.96 -6.14
N ASP A 155 20.23 6.74 -4.84
CA ASP A 155 20.31 7.84 -3.86
C ASP A 155 21.74 8.35 -3.64
N ASN A 156 22.73 7.80 -4.37
CA ASN A 156 24.13 8.15 -4.16
C ASN A 156 24.42 9.61 -4.57
N PRO A 157 25.19 10.38 -3.79
CA PRO A 157 25.54 11.75 -4.13
C PRO A 157 26.34 11.87 -5.44
N ASN A 158 27.11 10.84 -5.79
CA ASN A 158 27.86 10.78 -7.03
C ASN A 158 26.93 10.39 -8.20
N ARG A 159 26.71 11.34 -9.10
CA ARG A 159 25.89 11.16 -10.30
C ARG A 159 26.33 9.99 -11.18
N ALA A 160 27.64 9.74 -11.31
CA ALA A 160 28.13 8.63 -12.12
C ALA A 160 27.74 7.27 -11.54
N ILE A 161 27.66 7.17 -10.19
CA ILE A 161 27.17 5.95 -9.52
C ILE A 161 25.68 5.78 -9.78
N ARG A 162 24.89 6.85 -9.68
CA ARG A 162 23.44 6.80 -9.98
C ARG A 162 23.18 6.38 -11.43
N GLU A 163 23.91 6.96 -12.37
CA GLU A 163 23.79 6.64 -13.80
C GLU A 163 24.13 5.17 -14.07
N LYS A 164 25.26 4.69 -13.56
CA LYS A 164 25.67 3.28 -13.66
C LYS A 164 24.62 2.35 -13.04
N ALA A 165 24.08 2.70 -11.87
CA ALA A 165 23.05 1.92 -11.18
C ALA A 165 21.75 1.86 -11.99
N TRP A 166 21.32 2.98 -12.54
CA TRP A 166 20.12 3.06 -13.36
C TRP A 166 20.20 2.17 -14.60
N TYR A 167 21.32 2.20 -15.33
CA TYR A 167 21.52 1.30 -16.47
C TYR A 167 21.61 -0.18 -16.07
N ALA A 168 22.29 -0.50 -14.96
CA ALA A 168 22.34 -1.87 -14.46
C ALA A 168 20.95 -2.42 -14.11
N LEU A 169 20.07 -1.58 -13.54
CA LEU A 169 18.67 -1.95 -13.29
C LEU A 169 17.90 -2.15 -14.60
N CYS A 170 18.14 -1.31 -15.62
CA CYS A 170 17.53 -1.48 -16.95
C CYS A 170 17.92 -2.81 -17.60
N GLU A 171 19.21 -3.15 -17.57
CA GLU A 171 19.72 -4.42 -18.09
C GLU A 171 19.13 -5.61 -17.32
N ALA A 172 19.08 -5.53 -15.99
CA ALA A 172 18.48 -6.58 -15.17
C ALA A 172 17.00 -6.82 -15.50
N ARG A 173 16.26 -5.74 -15.75
CA ARG A 173 14.86 -5.80 -16.21
C ARG A 173 14.74 -6.43 -17.59
N SER A 174 15.59 -6.05 -18.54
CA SER A 174 15.52 -6.57 -19.92
C SER A 174 15.69 -8.09 -19.98
N VAL A 175 16.54 -8.66 -19.10
CA VAL A 175 16.76 -10.11 -18.99
C VAL A 175 15.49 -10.89 -18.62
N VAL A 176 14.64 -10.33 -17.74
CA VAL A 176 13.41 -11.00 -17.27
C VAL A 176 12.15 -10.56 -18.02
N LYS A 177 12.24 -9.48 -18.81
CA LYS A 177 11.10 -8.79 -19.41
C LYS A 177 10.16 -9.70 -20.18
N ILE A 178 10.67 -10.53 -21.09
CA ILE A 178 9.86 -11.45 -21.91
C ILE A 178 9.01 -12.40 -21.04
N LYS A 179 9.58 -12.94 -19.97
CA LYS A 179 8.85 -13.87 -19.08
C LYS A 179 7.73 -13.13 -18.34
N ILE A 180 8.01 -11.92 -17.86
CA ILE A 180 7.02 -11.09 -17.16
C ILE A 180 5.93 -10.61 -18.13
N ASP A 181 6.27 -10.32 -19.39
CA ASP A 181 5.30 -9.98 -20.42
C ASP A 181 4.32 -11.10 -20.68
N CYS A 182 4.79 -12.34 -20.78
CA CYS A 182 3.94 -13.52 -20.91
C CYS A 182 3.00 -13.66 -19.70
N ILE A 183 3.53 -13.51 -18.48
CA ILE A 183 2.72 -13.56 -17.25
C ILE A 183 1.64 -12.47 -17.27
N MET A 184 2.01 -11.23 -17.59
CA MET A 184 1.07 -10.10 -17.56
C MET A 184 0.00 -10.22 -18.66
N ASN A 185 0.37 -10.70 -19.85
CA ASN A 185 -0.62 -10.97 -20.91
C ASN A 185 -1.66 -12.00 -20.46
N GLU A 186 -1.20 -13.09 -19.84
CA GLU A 186 -2.09 -14.13 -19.34
C GLU A 186 -2.96 -13.62 -18.19
N LEU A 187 -2.40 -12.84 -17.26
CA LEU A 187 -3.16 -12.22 -16.18
C LEU A 187 -4.26 -11.28 -16.70
N ILE A 188 -3.97 -10.44 -17.69
CA ILE A 188 -4.96 -9.51 -18.26
C ILE A 188 -6.12 -10.28 -18.90
N GLN A 189 -5.83 -11.34 -19.65
CA GLN A 189 -6.85 -12.16 -20.29
C GLN A 189 -7.70 -12.91 -19.26
N LEU A 190 -7.07 -13.53 -18.26
CA LEU A 190 -7.77 -14.22 -17.16
C LEU A 190 -8.68 -13.28 -16.37
N ARG A 191 -8.16 -12.08 -16.03
CA ARG A 191 -8.92 -11.05 -15.31
C ARG A 191 -10.09 -10.54 -16.12
N ASN A 192 -9.90 -10.32 -17.41
CA ASN A 192 -10.98 -9.93 -18.31
C ASN A 192 -12.06 -11.03 -18.39
N GLU A 193 -11.67 -12.30 -18.49
CA GLU A 193 -12.60 -13.44 -18.48
C GLU A 193 -13.38 -13.52 -17.15
N ILE A 194 -12.71 -13.36 -16.01
CA ILE A 194 -13.33 -13.30 -14.67
C ILE A 194 -14.41 -12.21 -14.63
N ALA A 195 -14.10 -11.03 -15.16
CA ALA A 195 -15.02 -9.89 -15.19
C ALA A 195 -16.26 -10.16 -16.06
N LEU A 196 -16.05 -10.70 -17.27
CA LEU A 196 -17.13 -11.04 -18.20
C LEU A 196 -18.06 -12.12 -17.62
N HIS A 197 -17.51 -13.15 -16.99
CA HIS A 197 -18.29 -14.18 -16.29
C HIS A 197 -19.15 -13.62 -15.15
N ALA A 198 -18.70 -12.53 -14.52
CA ALA A 198 -19.44 -11.84 -13.47
C ALA A 198 -20.38 -10.74 -14.02
N GLY A 199 -20.49 -10.58 -15.33
CA GLY A 199 -21.42 -9.65 -15.99
C GLY A 199 -20.92 -8.21 -16.13
N PHE A 200 -19.62 -7.96 -16.01
CA PHE A 200 -18.99 -6.65 -16.20
C PHE A 200 -18.42 -6.51 -17.61
N ASN A 201 -18.23 -5.28 -18.08
CA ASN A 201 -17.67 -5.03 -19.42
C ASN A 201 -16.16 -5.26 -19.48
N ASN A 202 -15.46 -4.99 -18.37
CA ASN A 202 -14.02 -5.14 -18.25
C ASN A 202 -13.60 -5.32 -16.79
N TYR A 203 -12.33 -5.64 -16.57
CA TYR A 203 -11.81 -5.89 -15.23
C TYR A 203 -11.76 -4.66 -14.33
N SER A 204 -11.71 -3.43 -14.87
CA SER A 204 -11.74 -2.21 -14.04
C SER A 204 -13.07 -2.10 -13.29
N GLU A 205 -14.19 -2.27 -13.99
CA GLU A 205 -15.53 -2.25 -13.38
C GLU A 205 -15.68 -3.36 -12.33
N TYR A 206 -15.22 -4.58 -12.67
CA TYR A 206 -15.21 -5.71 -11.76
C TYR A 206 -14.40 -5.40 -10.50
N ALA A 207 -13.16 -4.90 -10.64
CA ALA A 207 -12.27 -4.63 -9.52
C ALA A 207 -12.83 -3.56 -8.58
N PHE A 208 -13.39 -2.46 -9.13
CA PHE A 208 -14.03 -1.42 -8.32
C PHE A 208 -15.21 -1.97 -7.52
N LYS A 209 -16.03 -2.82 -8.16
CA LYS A 209 -17.18 -3.43 -7.50
C LYS A 209 -16.76 -4.46 -6.44
N GLN A 210 -15.78 -5.31 -6.75
CA GLN A 210 -15.22 -6.31 -5.84
C GLN A 210 -14.67 -5.66 -4.56
N LYS A 211 -14.01 -4.51 -4.74
CA LYS A 211 -13.46 -3.68 -3.67
C LYS A 211 -14.50 -2.82 -2.93
N ASN A 212 -15.79 -2.92 -3.27
CA ASN A 212 -16.85 -2.14 -2.63
C ASN A 212 -16.54 -0.63 -2.56
N ARG A 213 -15.88 -0.07 -3.58
CA ARG A 213 -15.48 1.34 -3.59
C ARG A 213 -16.70 2.26 -3.51
N ASP A 214 -16.57 3.31 -2.71
CA ASP A 214 -17.56 4.37 -2.56
C ASP A 214 -17.31 5.56 -3.51
N TYR A 215 -16.36 5.41 -4.44
CA TYR A 215 -16.06 6.32 -5.54
C TYR A 215 -16.08 5.59 -6.87
N SER A 216 -16.37 6.31 -7.95
CA SER A 216 -16.51 5.77 -9.29
C SER A 216 -15.21 5.84 -10.09
N ILE A 217 -15.16 5.13 -11.22
CA ILE A 217 -14.08 5.26 -12.21
C ILE A 217 -14.01 6.71 -12.74
N ASP A 218 -15.16 7.36 -12.94
CA ASP A 218 -15.21 8.74 -13.41
C ASP A 218 -14.61 9.71 -12.39
N ASP A 219 -14.73 9.42 -11.10
CA ASP A 219 -14.07 10.22 -10.05
C ASP A 219 -12.55 10.07 -10.11
N CYS A 220 -12.04 8.87 -10.46
CA CYS A 220 -10.62 8.67 -10.73
C CYS A 220 -10.17 9.47 -11.97
N TYR A 221 -10.96 9.51 -13.04
CA TYR A 221 -10.63 10.32 -14.22
C TYR A 221 -10.60 11.82 -13.92
N LYS A 222 -11.59 12.34 -13.17
CA LYS A 222 -11.55 13.73 -12.69
C LYS A 222 -10.30 14.00 -11.86
N LEU A 223 -9.92 13.07 -11.00
CA LEU A 223 -8.69 13.19 -10.23
C LEU A 223 -7.45 13.23 -11.14
N HIS A 224 -7.37 12.37 -12.16
CA HIS A 224 -6.25 12.38 -13.12
C HIS A 224 -6.13 13.72 -13.85
N GLU A 225 -7.26 14.31 -14.27
CA GLU A 225 -7.34 15.62 -14.91
C GLU A 225 -6.89 16.74 -13.96
N SER A 226 -7.41 16.77 -12.73
CA SER A 226 -7.02 17.74 -11.71
C SER A 226 -5.52 17.67 -11.39
N ILE A 227 -4.97 16.46 -11.24
CA ILE A 227 -3.54 16.25 -10.96
C ILE A 227 -2.69 16.72 -12.14
N GLU A 228 -3.08 16.39 -13.37
CA GLU A 228 -2.35 16.85 -14.54
C GLU A 228 -2.34 18.38 -14.66
N LYS A 229 -3.49 19.01 -14.41
CA LYS A 229 -3.62 20.46 -14.56
C LYS A 229 -2.86 21.25 -13.50
N TYR A 230 -2.83 20.76 -12.25
CA TYR A 230 -2.34 21.55 -11.11
C TYR A 230 -1.09 21.00 -10.43
N VAL A 231 -0.85 19.69 -10.46
CA VAL A 231 0.30 19.07 -9.77
C VAL A 231 1.47 18.83 -10.70
N VAL A 232 1.23 18.44 -11.97
CA VAL A 232 2.31 18.26 -12.96
C VAL A 232 3.13 19.55 -13.14
N PRO A 233 2.55 20.75 -13.26
CA PRO A 233 3.34 21.98 -13.37
C PRO A 233 4.20 22.25 -12.12
N ILE A 234 3.70 21.94 -10.92
CA ILE A 234 4.46 22.04 -9.67
C ILE A 234 5.63 21.06 -9.70
N TRP A 235 5.41 19.83 -10.14
CA TRP A 235 6.45 18.82 -10.30
C TRP A 235 7.54 19.23 -11.30
N GLU A 236 7.17 19.86 -12.41
CA GLU A 236 8.10 20.44 -13.39
C GLU A 236 8.94 21.58 -12.82
N GLN A 237 8.33 22.45 -12.01
CA GLN A 237 9.05 23.52 -11.30
C GLN A 237 10.06 22.93 -10.31
N LEU A 238 9.67 21.93 -9.52
CA LEU A 238 10.56 21.24 -8.58
C LEU A 238 11.72 20.56 -9.31
N GLY A 239 11.46 19.86 -10.42
CA GLY A 239 12.54 19.26 -11.21
C GLY A 239 13.48 20.29 -11.85
N SER A 240 12.96 21.46 -12.23
CA SER A 240 13.79 22.58 -12.70
C SER A 240 14.71 23.12 -11.60
N LEU A 241 14.21 23.21 -10.36
CA LEU A 241 15.01 23.58 -9.20
C LEU A 241 16.06 22.51 -8.89
N SER A 242 15.69 21.22 -8.89
CA SER A 242 16.61 20.10 -8.69
C SER A 242 17.72 20.08 -9.74
N LYS A 243 17.37 20.27 -11.03
CA LYS A 243 18.33 20.39 -12.12
C LYS A 243 19.34 21.52 -11.87
N LYS A 244 18.86 22.68 -11.46
CA LYS A 244 19.71 23.84 -11.14
C LYS A 244 20.63 23.55 -9.95
N ASN A 245 20.11 22.94 -8.89
CA ASN A 245 20.86 22.60 -7.68
C ASN A 245 21.94 21.53 -7.94
N LEU A 246 21.66 20.57 -8.83
CA LEU A 246 22.65 19.58 -9.26
C LEU A 246 23.69 20.14 -10.24
N GLY A 247 23.46 21.30 -10.85
CA GLY A 247 24.34 21.89 -11.85
C GLY A 247 24.47 21.08 -13.14
N VAL A 248 23.45 20.28 -13.49
CA VAL A 248 23.49 19.39 -14.66
C VAL A 248 22.87 20.04 -15.90
N LYS A 249 23.49 19.80 -17.07
CA LYS A 249 22.97 20.29 -18.36
C LYS A 249 21.63 19.66 -18.72
N THR A 250 21.51 18.36 -18.46
CA THR A 250 20.32 17.55 -18.74
C THR A 250 19.94 16.81 -17.47
N TYR A 251 18.69 16.97 -17.04
CA TYR A 251 18.13 16.27 -15.89
C TYR A 251 17.59 14.92 -16.36
N ARG A 252 18.24 13.83 -15.93
CA ARG A 252 17.98 12.47 -16.42
C ARG A 252 17.26 11.63 -15.36
N PRO A 253 16.71 10.44 -15.69
CA PRO A 253 15.98 9.61 -14.72
C PRO A 253 16.76 9.29 -13.44
N TRP A 254 18.08 9.14 -13.53
CA TRP A 254 18.97 8.91 -12.39
C TRP A 254 19.31 10.19 -11.59
N ASP A 255 18.74 11.34 -11.94
CA ASP A 255 18.85 12.59 -11.18
C ASP A 255 17.54 12.89 -10.40
N LEU A 256 16.50 12.08 -10.56
CA LEU A 256 15.16 12.32 -9.99
C LEU A 256 15.12 12.15 -8.46
N THR A 257 15.98 11.33 -7.89
CA THR A 257 16.03 11.08 -6.45
C THR A 257 16.79 12.21 -5.72
N PRO A 258 16.29 12.69 -4.56
CA PRO A 258 17.03 13.63 -3.72
C PRO A 258 18.28 12.94 -3.12
N CYS A 259 19.44 13.19 -3.71
CA CYS A 259 20.70 12.47 -3.40
C CYS A 259 21.60 13.23 -2.39
N TYR A 260 21.04 14.10 -1.56
CA TYR A 260 21.79 15.00 -0.67
C TYR A 260 21.93 14.47 0.77
N LEU A 261 21.28 13.35 1.09
CA LEU A 261 21.31 12.76 2.42
C LEU A 261 22.58 11.92 2.61
N LEU A 262 23.64 12.55 3.09
CA LEU A 262 24.96 11.93 3.25
C LEU A 262 25.18 11.25 4.61
N LYS A 263 24.39 11.62 5.61
CA LYS A 263 24.62 11.25 7.00
C LYS A 263 23.64 10.17 7.46
N ALA A 264 24.19 9.09 8.01
CA ALA A 264 23.43 8.11 8.75
C ALA A 264 22.78 8.77 9.98
N PRO A 265 21.44 8.77 10.10
CA PRO A 265 20.75 9.40 11.23
C PRO A 265 20.91 8.63 12.55
N PHE A 266 21.26 7.35 12.49
CA PHE A 266 21.40 6.46 13.64
C PHE A 266 22.40 5.34 13.33
N GLN A 267 22.93 4.67 14.35
CA GLN A 267 23.96 3.64 14.17
C GLN A 267 23.41 2.21 14.20
N ASN A 268 22.36 1.98 14.99
CA ASN A 268 21.80 0.66 15.24
C ASN A 268 20.28 0.72 15.50
N THR A 269 19.63 -0.44 15.58
CA THR A 269 18.18 -0.56 15.80
C THR A 269 17.72 0.11 17.09
N ILE A 270 18.52 0.07 18.16
CA ILE A 270 18.17 0.69 19.45
C ILE A 270 18.09 2.21 19.30
N ASP A 271 19.06 2.81 18.61
CA ASP A 271 19.06 4.25 18.32
C ASP A 271 17.83 4.65 17.49
N LEU A 272 17.48 3.88 16.45
CA LEU A 272 16.29 4.10 15.62
C LEU A 272 15.01 4.07 16.48
N LEU A 273 14.83 3.01 17.27
CA LEU A 273 13.63 2.86 18.08
C LEU A 273 13.55 3.91 19.19
N ASN A 274 14.67 4.29 19.82
CA ASN A 274 14.71 5.35 20.82
C ASN A 274 14.36 6.72 20.22
N GLY A 275 14.92 7.06 19.05
CA GLY A 275 14.61 8.32 18.40
C GLY A 275 13.15 8.41 17.95
N VAL A 276 12.59 7.32 17.41
CA VAL A 276 11.16 7.27 17.05
C VAL A 276 10.26 7.33 18.28
N GLU A 277 10.64 6.68 19.40
CA GLU A 277 9.95 6.81 20.68
C GLU A 277 9.94 8.27 21.17
N GLU A 278 11.08 8.97 21.09
CA GLU A 278 11.21 10.38 21.45
C GLU A 278 10.35 11.28 20.52
N MET A 279 10.30 11.00 19.22
CA MET A 279 9.42 11.71 18.27
C MET A 279 7.95 11.59 18.69
N PHE A 280 7.49 10.38 19.02
CA PHE A 280 6.10 10.18 19.45
C PHE A 280 5.82 10.79 20.82
N GLN A 281 6.76 10.71 21.76
CA GLN A 281 6.66 11.38 23.05
C GLN A 281 6.50 12.89 22.92
N ALA A 282 7.26 13.50 21.99
CA ALA A 282 7.18 14.92 21.70
C ALA A 282 5.93 15.33 20.90
N THR A 283 5.19 14.37 20.34
CA THR A 283 4.04 14.62 19.47
C THR A 283 2.71 14.46 20.20
N ASP A 284 2.46 13.31 20.83
CA ASP A 284 1.19 13.02 21.52
C ASP A 284 1.30 11.82 22.47
N LEU A 285 0.59 11.88 23.60
CA LEU A 285 0.62 10.81 24.60
C LEU A 285 0.11 9.47 24.03
N TYR A 286 -0.93 9.48 23.20
CA TYR A 286 -1.46 8.23 22.62
C TYR A 286 -0.43 7.58 21.69
N PHE A 287 0.25 8.36 20.83
CA PHE A 287 1.28 7.82 19.94
C PHE A 287 2.43 7.19 20.72
N TYR A 288 2.90 7.88 21.76
CA TYR A 288 3.94 7.36 22.64
C TYR A 288 3.53 6.04 23.33
N GLU A 289 2.35 6.01 23.96
CA GLU A 289 1.86 4.83 24.67
C GLU A 289 1.68 3.62 23.75
N GLN A 290 1.11 3.83 22.55
CA GLN A 290 0.95 2.75 21.58
C GLN A 290 2.30 2.26 21.05
N PHE A 291 3.23 3.15 20.71
CA PHE A 291 4.56 2.73 20.25
C PHE A 291 5.31 1.94 21.33
N VAL A 292 5.27 2.41 22.58
CA VAL A 292 5.87 1.72 23.73
C VAL A 292 5.24 0.35 23.97
N HIS A 293 3.91 0.22 23.78
CA HIS A 293 3.22 -1.06 23.87
C HIS A 293 3.75 -2.07 22.85
N ILE A 294 3.71 -1.74 21.55
CA ILE A 294 4.18 -2.63 20.46
C ILE A 294 5.65 -3.00 20.67
N ARG A 295 6.48 -2.02 21.06
CA ARG A 295 7.90 -2.23 21.32
C ARG A 295 8.14 -3.20 22.48
N LYS A 296 7.47 -3.00 23.63
CA LYS A 296 7.62 -3.86 24.82
C LYS A 296 7.05 -5.26 24.62
N ALA A 297 6.01 -5.38 23.81
CA ALA A 297 5.40 -6.67 23.46
C ALA A 297 6.26 -7.48 22.47
N GLY A 298 7.32 -6.89 21.90
CA GLY A 298 8.21 -7.57 20.94
C GLY A 298 7.62 -7.67 19.53
N PHE A 299 6.70 -6.77 19.20
CA PHE A 299 6.00 -6.74 17.91
C PHE A 299 6.63 -5.77 16.90
N ILE A 300 7.89 -5.40 17.11
CA ILE A 300 8.69 -4.61 16.16
C ILE A 300 9.91 -5.44 15.75
N ASP A 301 10.01 -5.79 14.48
CA ASP A 301 11.17 -6.47 13.89
C ASP A 301 11.73 -5.65 12.73
N VAL A 302 12.64 -4.73 13.06
CA VAL A 302 13.33 -3.87 12.09
C VAL A 302 14.78 -4.28 11.86
N GLU A 303 15.34 -5.22 12.64
CA GLU A 303 16.75 -5.59 12.53
C GLU A 303 17.04 -6.34 11.23
N GLU A 304 18.18 -6.09 10.60
CA GLU A 304 18.60 -6.84 9.40
C GLU A 304 19.27 -8.15 9.82
N CYS A 305 18.77 -9.27 9.30
CA CYS A 305 19.30 -10.60 9.57
C CYS A 305 19.52 -11.37 8.26
N GLU A 306 20.47 -12.30 8.27
CA GLU A 306 20.67 -13.19 7.13
C GLU A 306 19.39 -13.95 6.80
N ASN A 307 19.03 -14.03 5.51
CA ASN A 307 17.82 -14.67 5.01
C ASN A 307 16.50 -13.99 5.41
N LYS A 308 16.50 -12.81 6.03
CA LYS A 308 15.29 -12.00 6.22
C LYS A 308 14.77 -11.51 4.86
N ALA A 309 13.46 -11.57 4.64
CA ALA A 309 12.86 -11.05 3.42
C ALA A 309 13.05 -9.51 3.36
N PRO A 310 13.18 -8.90 2.16
CA PRO A 310 13.22 -7.45 2.03
C PRO A 310 11.80 -6.85 2.09
N GLY A 311 11.66 -5.67 2.68
CA GLY A 311 10.44 -4.87 2.64
C GLY A 311 10.14 -4.14 3.94
N ALA A 312 8.95 -3.57 4.01
CA ALA A 312 8.31 -3.09 5.22
C ALA A 312 6.83 -3.46 5.17
N ALA A 313 6.23 -3.77 6.32
CA ALA A 313 4.82 -4.09 6.44
C ALA A 313 4.34 -4.00 7.89
N CYS A 314 3.06 -3.68 8.05
CA CYS A 314 2.31 -3.79 9.29
C CYS A 314 1.31 -4.94 9.16
N PHE A 315 1.59 -6.05 9.84
CA PHE A 315 0.70 -7.20 9.83
C PHE A 315 -0.33 -7.09 10.95
N THR A 316 -1.60 -7.33 10.65
CA THR A 316 -2.66 -7.41 11.66
C THR A 316 -2.79 -8.82 12.22
N LEU A 317 -2.94 -8.94 13.54
CA LEU A 317 -3.23 -10.17 14.27
C LEU A 317 -4.64 -10.04 14.88
N PRO A 318 -5.70 -10.33 14.09
CA PRO A 318 -7.07 -9.94 14.43
C PRO A 318 -7.69 -10.72 15.59
N HIS A 319 -7.16 -11.89 15.95
CA HIS A 319 -7.66 -12.67 17.08
C HIS A 319 -7.14 -12.14 18.41
N SER A 320 -5.84 -11.89 18.49
CA SER A 320 -5.18 -11.26 19.65
C SER A 320 -5.40 -9.74 19.71
N LYS A 321 -5.91 -9.13 18.63
CA LYS A 321 -6.09 -7.68 18.47
C LYS A 321 -4.76 -6.93 18.57
N GLU A 322 -3.71 -7.54 18.01
CA GLU A 322 -2.35 -6.99 17.98
C GLU A 322 -1.90 -6.71 16.55
N VAL A 323 -0.76 -6.05 16.42
CA VAL A 323 -0.10 -5.81 15.13
C VAL A 323 1.36 -6.25 15.21
N PHE A 324 1.99 -6.48 14.07
CA PHE A 324 3.41 -6.78 13.97
C PHE A 324 4.05 -5.86 12.93
N VAL A 325 4.91 -4.96 13.37
CA VAL A 325 5.64 -4.01 12.54
C VAL A 325 6.95 -4.65 12.07
N TYR A 326 7.11 -4.76 10.76
CA TYR A 326 8.24 -5.40 10.10
C TYR A 326 8.93 -4.42 9.16
N SER A 327 10.24 -4.32 9.23
CA SER A 327 11.05 -3.70 8.17
C SER A 327 12.50 -4.21 8.18
N ASN A 328 13.30 -3.76 7.22
CA ASN A 328 14.74 -4.04 7.18
C ASN A 328 15.55 -2.81 7.62
N PHE A 329 16.54 -3.05 8.49
CA PHE A 329 17.39 -1.99 9.01
C PHE A 329 18.26 -1.42 7.88
N SER A 330 18.22 -0.11 7.73
CA SER A 330 19.28 0.62 7.03
C SER A 330 19.52 1.94 7.76
N PRO A 331 20.77 2.38 7.96
CA PRO A 331 21.07 3.63 8.66
C PRO A 331 20.77 4.84 7.77
N SER A 332 19.49 5.07 7.49
CA SER A 332 19.01 6.05 6.52
C SER A 332 17.70 6.70 6.97
N PHE A 333 17.43 7.89 6.42
CA PHE A 333 16.13 8.56 6.56
C PHE A 333 14.97 7.66 6.13
N TYR A 334 15.16 6.89 5.04
CA TYR A 334 14.11 6.03 4.51
C TYR A 334 13.70 4.92 5.48
N ALA A 335 14.60 4.43 6.34
CA ALA A 335 14.26 3.48 7.39
C ALA A 335 13.47 4.14 8.54
N ILE A 336 13.79 5.38 8.92
CA ILE A 336 12.95 6.13 9.88
C ILE A 336 11.54 6.24 9.31
N ASN A 337 11.45 6.70 8.06
CA ASN A 337 10.15 6.89 7.43
C ASN A 337 9.36 5.59 7.27
N ALA A 338 10.01 4.50 6.83
CA ALA A 338 9.35 3.21 6.70
C ALA A 338 8.80 2.73 8.06
N LEU A 339 9.56 2.86 9.14
CA LEU A 339 9.06 2.54 10.47
C LEU A 339 7.86 3.42 10.88
N ILE A 340 7.94 4.73 10.65
CA ILE A 340 6.83 5.65 10.93
C ILE A 340 5.59 5.28 10.12
N HIS A 341 5.76 4.95 8.83
CA HIS A 341 4.68 4.50 7.94
C HIS A 341 3.93 3.29 8.53
N GLU A 342 4.66 2.23 8.86
CA GLU A 342 4.06 1.00 9.41
C GLU A 342 3.44 1.23 10.80
N VAL A 343 4.02 2.13 11.61
CA VAL A 343 3.43 2.52 12.89
C VAL A 343 2.14 3.33 12.70
N GLY A 344 2.00 4.09 11.62
CA GLY A 344 0.73 4.76 11.29
C GLY A 344 -0.39 3.76 11.03
N HIS A 345 -0.11 2.66 10.32
CA HIS A 345 -1.04 1.53 10.22
C HIS A 345 -1.34 0.93 11.60
N ALA A 346 -0.33 0.70 12.45
CA ALA A 346 -0.53 0.17 13.79
C ALA A 346 -1.48 1.03 14.63
N PHE A 347 -1.28 2.35 14.64
CA PHE A 347 -2.13 3.28 15.39
C PHE A 347 -3.57 3.29 14.91
N HIS A 348 -3.77 3.19 13.59
CA HIS A 348 -5.10 3.01 13.01
C HIS A 348 -5.72 1.68 13.47
N PHE A 349 -5.02 0.56 13.30
CA PHE A 349 -5.55 -0.76 13.63
C PHE A 349 -5.87 -0.95 15.11
N TYR A 350 -5.11 -0.35 16.03
CA TYR A 350 -5.47 -0.41 17.45
C TYR A 350 -6.75 0.33 17.80
N LYS A 351 -7.01 1.50 17.19
CA LYS A 351 -8.32 2.17 17.37
C LYS A 351 -9.44 1.28 16.88
N GLN A 352 -9.19 0.64 15.76
CA GLN A 352 -10.13 -0.19 15.05
C GLN A 352 -10.43 -1.53 15.75
N PHE A 353 -9.42 -2.22 16.28
CA PHE A 353 -9.64 -3.43 17.09
C PHE A 353 -10.46 -3.16 18.36
N ASN A 354 -10.44 -1.92 18.86
CA ASN A 354 -11.20 -1.46 20.01
C ASN A 354 -12.55 -0.82 19.63
N ASN A 355 -12.90 -0.84 18.35
CA ASN A 355 -14.16 -0.32 17.85
C ASN A 355 -15.22 -1.43 17.79
N ASP A 356 -16.10 -1.46 18.80
CA ASP A 356 -17.22 -2.42 18.88
C ASP A 356 -18.55 -1.81 18.36
N SER A 357 -18.51 -0.62 17.74
CA SER A 357 -19.73 0.07 17.27
C SER A 357 -20.42 -0.65 16.12
N SER A 358 -19.67 -1.36 15.28
CA SER A 358 -20.17 -2.07 14.10
C SER A 358 -19.55 -3.43 13.88
N MET A 359 -20.23 -4.24 13.07
CA MET A 359 -19.69 -5.52 12.60
C MET A 359 -18.66 -5.27 11.50
N GLN A 360 -17.40 -5.60 11.78
CA GLN A 360 -16.33 -5.54 10.80
C GLN A 360 -16.56 -6.58 9.71
N GLU A 361 -16.54 -6.13 8.46
CA GLU A 361 -16.37 -7.02 7.32
C GLU A 361 -14.87 -7.09 7.00
N LYS A 362 -14.41 -8.23 6.47
CA LYS A 362 -13.00 -8.51 6.17
C LYS A 362 -12.35 -7.52 5.18
N TYR A 363 -13.14 -6.67 4.52
CA TYR A 363 -12.62 -5.74 3.55
C TYR A 363 -11.99 -4.51 4.22
N LEU A 364 -10.67 -4.40 4.14
CA LEU A 364 -9.96 -3.17 4.44
C LEU A 364 -10.11 -2.19 3.26
N ARG A 365 -10.61 -0.99 3.54
CA ARG A 365 -10.49 0.15 2.63
C ARG A 365 -9.05 0.65 2.70
N GLU A 366 -8.21 0.19 1.78
CA GLU A 366 -6.77 0.43 1.78
C GLU A 366 -6.45 1.93 1.70
N GLU A 367 -7.25 2.70 0.96
CA GLU A 367 -7.15 4.17 0.89
C GLU A 367 -7.42 4.87 2.24
N VAL A 368 -8.11 4.21 3.17
CA VAL A 368 -8.27 4.69 4.55
C VAL A 368 -7.06 4.27 5.39
N ALA A 369 -6.59 3.03 5.25
CA ALA A 369 -5.41 2.56 5.98
C ALA A 369 -4.15 3.38 5.63
N GLU A 370 -3.96 3.65 4.35
CA GLU A 370 -2.85 4.45 3.82
C GLU A 370 -2.94 5.94 4.20
N LEU A 371 -4.16 6.45 4.45
CA LEU A 371 -4.30 7.82 4.95
C LEU A 371 -3.54 8.00 6.27
N TYR A 372 -3.63 7.02 7.18
CA TYR A 372 -2.98 7.11 8.50
C TYR A 372 -1.47 6.89 8.43
N SER A 373 -0.98 5.94 7.63
CA SER A 373 0.45 5.73 7.45
C SER A 373 1.11 6.98 6.84
N LEU A 374 0.60 7.46 5.70
CA LEU A 374 1.14 8.63 5.01
C LEU A 374 0.96 9.94 5.80
N SER A 375 -0.14 10.08 6.55
CA SER A 375 -0.31 11.24 7.44
C SER A 375 0.74 11.22 8.53
N LEU A 376 0.97 10.09 9.21
CA LEU A 376 1.89 10.04 10.33
C LEU A 376 3.32 10.42 9.90
N GLU A 377 3.76 10.01 8.71
CA GLU A 377 5.05 10.45 8.13
C GLU A 377 5.21 11.97 8.09
N LEU A 378 4.14 12.70 7.73
CA LEU A 378 4.14 14.16 7.63
C LEU A 378 3.96 14.83 8.99
N LEU A 379 3.12 14.26 9.87
CA LEU A 379 2.77 14.84 11.17
C LEU A 379 3.92 14.81 12.18
N VAL A 380 4.92 13.95 11.98
CA VAL A 380 6.12 13.91 12.83
C VAL A 380 7.37 14.45 12.13
N MET A 381 7.21 14.98 10.91
CA MET A 381 8.32 15.49 10.10
C MET A 381 9.07 16.65 10.78
N ASP A 382 8.40 17.45 11.61
CA ASP A 382 9.02 18.53 12.36
C ASP A 382 9.88 18.03 13.54
N LYS A 383 9.80 16.74 13.90
CA LYS A 383 10.62 16.07 14.92
C LYS A 383 11.85 15.37 14.36
N LEU A 384 12.15 15.55 13.06
CA LEU A 384 13.35 14.96 12.43
C LEU A 384 14.65 15.55 13.00
N ASP A 385 14.59 16.67 13.71
CA ASP A 385 15.70 17.24 14.48
C ASP A 385 16.18 16.33 15.63
N ILE A 386 15.37 15.35 16.04
CA ILE A 386 15.77 14.29 16.97
C ILE A 386 16.91 13.44 16.36
N PHE A 387 16.86 13.16 15.06
CA PHE A 387 17.89 12.41 14.34
C PHE A 387 18.94 13.32 13.69
N TYR A 388 18.53 14.50 13.23
CA TYR A 388 19.37 15.44 12.48
C TYR A 388 19.53 16.74 13.26
N LYS A 389 20.58 16.86 14.07
CA LYS A 389 20.70 17.97 15.05
C LYS A 389 20.99 19.35 14.44
N GLN A 390 21.53 19.41 13.22
CA GLN A 390 21.86 20.70 12.59
C GLN A 390 20.67 21.20 11.76
N GLU A 391 20.39 22.51 11.84
CA GLU A 391 19.27 23.13 11.11
C GLU A 391 19.28 22.86 9.61
N GLY A 392 20.44 22.99 8.96
CA GLY A 392 20.57 22.66 7.55
C GLY A 392 20.31 21.18 7.24
N GLU A 393 20.64 20.27 8.16
CA GLU A 393 20.43 18.82 7.98
C GLU A 393 18.94 18.47 8.10
N TYR A 394 18.27 18.85 9.19
CA TYR A 394 16.86 18.49 9.36
C TYR A 394 15.97 19.18 8.32
N LYS A 395 16.23 20.44 7.94
CA LYS A 395 15.48 21.10 6.87
C LYS A 395 15.65 20.41 5.52
N GLU A 396 16.84 19.93 5.20
CA GLU A 396 17.06 19.16 3.97
C GLU A 396 16.26 17.86 3.98
N VAL A 397 16.26 17.11 5.09
CA VAL A 397 15.49 15.86 5.19
C VAL A 397 13.98 16.13 5.10
N GLN A 398 13.49 17.23 5.67
CA GLN A 398 12.11 17.69 5.52
C GLN A 398 11.78 18.00 4.05
N ARG A 399 12.68 18.63 3.30
CA ARG A 399 12.52 18.82 1.84
C ARG A 399 12.43 17.49 1.11
N VAL A 400 13.27 16.51 1.48
CA VAL A 400 13.22 15.15 0.89
C VAL A 400 11.88 14.46 1.20
N GLN A 401 11.35 14.57 2.43
CA GLN A 401 10.05 14.03 2.81
C GLN A 401 8.93 14.59 1.92
N LEU A 402 8.88 15.91 1.75
CA LEU A 402 7.86 16.58 0.94
C LEU A 402 7.98 16.23 -0.55
N TYR A 403 9.20 16.17 -1.06
CA TYR A 403 9.45 15.68 -2.43
C TYR A 403 8.95 14.24 -2.60
N ARG A 404 9.19 13.37 -1.62
CA ARG A 404 8.74 11.98 -1.66
C ARG A 404 7.21 11.88 -1.66
N ALA A 405 6.51 12.69 -0.86
CA ALA A 405 5.05 12.75 -0.86
C ALA A 405 4.48 13.11 -2.25
N LEU A 406 5.03 14.12 -2.91
CA LEU A 406 4.63 14.49 -4.27
C LEU A 406 5.02 13.41 -5.30
N SER A 407 6.23 12.85 -5.20
CA SER A 407 6.69 11.76 -6.07
C SER A 407 5.79 10.54 -5.98
N LEU A 408 5.36 10.16 -4.77
CA LEU A 408 4.44 9.06 -4.54
C LEU A 408 3.11 9.34 -5.24
N LEU A 409 2.52 10.52 -5.03
CA LEU A 409 1.29 10.95 -5.71
C LEU A 409 1.40 10.84 -7.23
N MET A 410 2.48 11.39 -7.81
CA MET A 410 2.72 11.36 -9.26
C MET A 410 2.84 9.94 -9.80
N SER A 411 3.60 9.07 -9.12
CA SER A 411 3.76 7.66 -9.52
C SER A 411 2.46 6.86 -9.37
N SER A 412 1.63 7.21 -8.40
CA SER A 412 0.37 6.54 -8.09
C SER A 412 -0.72 6.89 -9.09
N ILE A 413 -0.83 8.16 -9.48
CA ILE A 413 -1.72 8.59 -10.57
C ILE A 413 -1.28 7.99 -11.90
N ALA A 414 0.01 8.04 -12.23
CA ALA A 414 0.54 7.39 -13.43
C ALA A 414 0.19 5.89 -13.47
N GLY A 415 0.34 5.21 -12.34
CA GLY A 415 0.02 3.79 -12.21
C GLY A 415 -1.46 3.46 -12.37
N ASP A 416 -2.35 4.32 -11.88
CA ASP A 416 -3.80 4.15 -12.04
C ASP A 416 -4.27 4.41 -13.48
N VAL A 417 -3.77 5.48 -14.11
CA VAL A 417 -4.00 5.75 -15.55
C VAL A 417 -3.55 4.54 -16.39
N PHE A 418 -2.40 3.96 -16.06
CA PHE A 418 -1.89 2.77 -16.74
C PHE A 418 -2.81 1.56 -16.54
N GLN A 419 -3.26 1.29 -15.30
CA GLN A 419 -4.17 0.17 -15.00
C GLN A 419 -5.50 0.29 -15.73
N HIS A 420 -6.10 1.49 -15.79
CA HIS A 420 -7.31 1.71 -16.59
C HIS A 420 -7.07 1.42 -18.07
N TRP A 421 -5.95 1.87 -18.63
CA TRP A 421 -5.62 1.57 -20.03
C TRP A 421 -5.42 0.06 -20.26
N LEU A 422 -4.69 -0.64 -19.39
CA LEU A 422 -4.46 -2.09 -19.50
C LEU A 422 -5.79 -2.86 -19.63
N TYR A 423 -6.75 -2.60 -18.72
CA TYR A 423 -7.97 -3.39 -18.64
C TYR A 423 -9.09 -2.91 -19.57
N THR A 424 -9.00 -1.69 -20.11
CA THR A 424 -9.88 -1.23 -21.21
C THR A 424 -9.34 -1.65 -22.58
N ASN A 425 -8.10 -2.11 -22.67
CA ASN A 425 -7.45 -2.59 -23.90
C ASN A 425 -6.85 -4.00 -23.69
N PRO A 426 -7.66 -5.02 -23.35
CA PRO A 426 -7.15 -6.31 -22.88
C PRO A 426 -6.32 -7.08 -23.93
N ASN A 427 -6.45 -6.73 -25.22
CA ASN A 427 -5.78 -7.39 -26.35
C ASN A 427 -4.51 -6.67 -26.82
N HIS A 428 -4.00 -5.69 -26.06
CA HIS A 428 -2.76 -5.02 -26.41
C HIS A 428 -1.57 -6.00 -26.50
N THR A 429 -0.56 -5.64 -27.26
CA THR A 429 0.73 -6.32 -27.32
C THR A 429 1.67 -5.84 -26.18
N PRO A 430 2.71 -6.62 -25.81
CA PRO A 430 3.76 -6.14 -24.90
C PRO A 430 4.38 -4.82 -25.34
N GLU A 431 4.59 -4.62 -26.65
CA GLU A 431 5.17 -3.42 -27.23
C GLU A 431 4.24 -2.20 -27.07
N GLU A 432 2.94 -2.38 -27.31
CA GLU A 432 1.94 -1.33 -27.07
C GLU A 432 1.86 -0.97 -25.58
N ARG A 433 1.96 -1.98 -24.70
CA ARG A 433 1.98 -1.78 -23.24
C ARG A 433 3.17 -0.95 -22.80
N ASP A 434 4.38 -1.29 -23.25
CA ASP A 434 5.59 -0.54 -22.90
C ASP A 434 5.55 0.89 -23.46
N LYS A 435 5.11 1.05 -24.72
CA LYS A 435 4.93 2.37 -25.34
C LYS A 435 3.95 3.23 -24.55
N LYS A 436 2.80 2.66 -24.15
CA LYS A 436 1.81 3.40 -23.38
C LYS A 436 2.33 3.77 -22.01
N TYR A 437 3.04 2.86 -21.34
CA TYR A 437 3.64 3.16 -20.04
C TYR A 437 4.67 4.30 -20.15
N ALA A 438 5.53 4.30 -21.18
CA ALA A 438 6.48 5.38 -21.42
C ALA A 438 5.80 6.74 -21.66
N GLU A 439 4.71 6.76 -22.44
CA GLU A 439 3.88 7.96 -22.64
C GLU A 439 3.34 8.50 -21.32
N ILE A 440 2.79 7.61 -20.48
CA ILE A 440 2.22 7.98 -19.17
C ILE A 440 3.32 8.47 -18.22
N CYS A 441 4.47 7.80 -18.16
CA CYS A 441 5.60 8.25 -17.36
C CYS A 441 6.03 9.67 -17.78
N LYS A 442 6.17 9.93 -19.09
CA LYS A 442 6.51 11.26 -19.60
C LYS A 442 5.47 12.33 -19.24
N ARG A 443 4.19 11.97 -19.24
CA ARG A 443 3.08 12.89 -18.87
C ARG A 443 3.07 13.23 -17.38
N TYR A 444 3.47 12.30 -16.52
CA TYR A 444 3.42 12.45 -15.06
C TYR A 444 4.83 12.39 -14.42
N GLN A 445 5.25 11.22 -13.93
CA GLN A 445 6.44 11.06 -13.08
C GLN A 445 7.74 11.65 -13.69
N TYR A 446 7.88 11.59 -15.01
CA TYR A 446 9.03 12.08 -15.76
C TYR A 446 8.73 13.35 -16.57
N SER A 447 7.66 14.09 -16.26
CA SER A 447 7.37 15.38 -16.93
C SER A 447 8.52 16.38 -16.78
N SER A 448 9.25 16.32 -15.66
CA SER A 448 10.39 17.17 -15.37
C SER A 448 11.74 16.63 -15.88
N VAL A 449 11.77 15.43 -16.46
CA VAL A 449 12.98 14.66 -16.78
C VAL A 449 13.13 14.44 -18.28
N ASP A 450 14.36 14.53 -18.78
CA ASP A 450 14.68 14.18 -20.17
C ASP A 450 14.91 12.66 -20.33
N ILE A 451 13.90 11.98 -20.89
CA ILE A 451 13.96 10.55 -21.24
C ILE A 451 14.33 10.29 -22.70
N THR A 452 14.80 11.29 -23.45
CA THR A 452 15.15 11.11 -24.86
C THR A 452 16.21 10.04 -25.03
N GLY A 453 15.91 9.01 -25.83
CA GLY A 453 16.76 7.83 -26.06
C GLY A 453 16.66 6.76 -24.97
N LEU A 454 15.75 6.90 -24.02
CA LEU A 454 15.50 5.99 -22.89
C LEU A 454 14.05 5.51 -22.86
N GLU A 455 13.30 5.69 -23.95
CA GLU A 455 11.87 5.39 -24.02
C GLU A 455 11.57 3.91 -23.82
N ASN A 456 12.43 3.02 -24.34
CA ASN A 456 12.28 1.57 -24.19
C ASN A 456 12.53 1.12 -22.75
N GLU A 457 13.59 1.62 -22.12
CA GLU A 457 13.95 1.33 -20.73
C GLU A 457 12.88 1.87 -19.77
N THR A 458 12.36 3.05 -20.08
CA THR A 458 11.25 3.67 -19.35
C THR A 458 9.98 2.82 -19.51
N GLY A 459 9.63 2.46 -20.74
CA GLY A 459 8.47 1.62 -21.05
C GLY A 459 8.53 0.28 -20.34
N ALA A 460 9.69 -0.38 -20.34
CA ALA A 460 9.86 -1.65 -19.66
C ALA A 460 9.82 -1.57 -18.12
N SER A 461 9.92 -0.37 -17.52
CA SER A 461 10.06 -0.23 -16.06
C SER A 461 8.77 -0.52 -15.26
N TRP A 462 7.60 -0.65 -15.91
CA TRP A 462 6.36 -1.03 -15.19
C TRP A 462 6.48 -2.37 -14.47
N ILE A 463 7.36 -3.26 -14.94
CA ILE A 463 7.58 -4.57 -14.31
C ILE A 463 8.11 -4.49 -12.89
N GLU A 464 8.62 -3.34 -12.45
CA GLU A 464 9.05 -3.15 -11.06
C GLU A 464 7.87 -3.07 -10.09
N SER A 465 6.73 -2.57 -10.56
CA SER A 465 5.59 -2.31 -9.70
C SER A 465 4.78 -3.59 -9.52
N PHE A 466 5.10 -4.31 -8.45
CA PHE A 466 4.37 -5.54 -8.11
C PHE A 466 2.87 -5.31 -7.95
N HIS A 467 2.42 -4.09 -7.62
CA HIS A 467 1.00 -3.73 -7.54
C HIS A 467 0.24 -4.02 -8.83
N TYR A 468 0.84 -3.79 -10.01
CA TYR A 468 0.13 -4.06 -11.28
C TYR A 468 -0.19 -5.54 -11.46
N VAL A 469 0.69 -6.40 -10.94
CA VAL A 469 0.61 -7.86 -11.08
C VAL A 469 -0.20 -8.46 -9.93
N GLN A 470 0.02 -8.02 -8.69
CA GLN A 470 -0.49 -8.67 -7.48
C GLN A 470 -1.73 -8.00 -6.89
N PHE A 471 -1.83 -6.67 -7.00
CA PHE A 471 -2.86 -5.86 -6.35
C PHE A 471 -3.43 -4.83 -7.34
N PRO A 472 -4.15 -5.29 -8.38
CA PRO A 472 -4.63 -4.39 -9.41
C PRO A 472 -5.53 -3.30 -8.81
N PHE A 473 -5.38 -2.09 -9.35
CA PHE A 473 -5.98 -0.85 -8.88
C PHE A 473 -5.60 -0.45 -7.44
N TYR A 474 -4.49 -0.92 -6.87
CA TYR A 474 -4.00 -0.41 -5.57
C TYR A 474 -3.38 0.99 -5.65
N LYS A 475 -2.86 1.38 -6.82
CA LYS A 475 -2.14 2.66 -6.97
C LYS A 475 -3.02 3.90 -6.74
N ILE A 476 -4.31 3.85 -7.09
CA ILE A 476 -5.24 4.94 -6.76
C ILE A 476 -5.47 5.11 -5.27
N GLU A 477 -5.38 4.02 -4.49
CA GLU A 477 -5.60 4.04 -3.05
C GLU A 477 -4.50 4.87 -2.37
N TYR A 478 -3.24 4.71 -2.81
CA TYR A 478 -2.13 5.60 -2.44
C TYR A 478 -2.35 7.06 -2.85
N ALA A 479 -2.87 7.32 -4.06
CA ALA A 479 -3.05 8.69 -4.52
C ALA A 479 -4.08 9.44 -3.68
N ILE A 480 -5.23 8.80 -3.42
CA ILE A 480 -6.31 9.34 -2.58
C ILE A 480 -5.80 9.56 -1.15
N ALA A 481 -5.14 8.55 -0.57
CA ALA A 481 -4.57 8.63 0.77
C ALA A 481 -3.52 9.75 0.89
N GLN A 482 -2.63 9.90 -0.09
CA GLN A 482 -1.61 10.94 -0.10
C GLN A 482 -2.23 12.34 -0.15
N ILE A 483 -3.30 12.54 -0.91
CA ILE A 483 -4.05 13.81 -0.94
C ILE A 483 -4.66 14.12 0.42
N GLY A 484 -5.28 13.13 1.08
CA GLY A 484 -5.79 13.29 2.43
C GLY A 484 -4.68 13.60 3.44
N ALA A 485 -3.55 12.89 3.37
CA ALA A 485 -2.41 13.12 4.25
C ALA A 485 -1.83 14.53 4.12
N MET A 486 -1.74 15.04 2.89
CA MET A 486 -1.30 16.41 2.64
C MET A 486 -2.30 17.43 3.21
N GLN A 487 -3.61 17.21 3.10
CA GLN A 487 -4.62 18.06 3.75
C GLN A 487 -4.48 18.06 5.28
N LEU A 488 -4.34 16.89 5.91
CA LEU A 488 -4.17 16.81 7.36
C LEU A 488 -2.87 17.49 7.81
N PHE A 489 -1.81 17.37 7.02
CA PHE A 489 -0.56 18.09 7.26
C PHE A 489 -0.72 19.61 7.14
N GLN A 490 -1.56 20.12 6.23
CA GLN A 490 -1.88 21.56 6.20
C GLN A 490 -2.57 22.04 7.48
N ILE A 491 -3.42 21.19 8.08
CA ILE A 491 -4.03 21.48 9.38
C ILE A 491 -2.95 21.50 10.45
N TYR A 492 -2.07 20.50 10.47
CA TYR A 492 -0.98 20.38 11.45
C TYR A 492 -0.06 21.58 11.45
N ARG A 493 0.30 22.10 10.27
CA ARG A 493 1.12 23.32 10.15
C ARG A 493 0.52 24.54 10.83
N LYS A 494 -0.80 24.62 10.94
CA LYS A 494 -1.53 25.73 11.56
C LYS A 494 -1.81 25.46 13.03
N ASP A 495 -2.15 24.21 13.34
CA ASP A 495 -2.59 23.76 14.66
C ASP A 495 -2.26 22.26 14.82
N PRO A 496 -1.07 21.93 15.38
CA PRO A 496 -0.65 20.55 15.59
C PRO A 496 -1.63 19.75 16.46
N GLU A 497 -2.09 20.32 17.57
CA GLU A 497 -2.99 19.65 18.51
C GLU A 497 -4.31 19.26 17.84
N LYS A 498 -4.87 20.16 17.03
CA LYS A 498 -6.09 19.89 16.27
C LYS A 498 -5.91 18.80 15.22
N ALA A 499 -4.81 18.81 14.48
CA ALA A 499 -4.54 17.76 13.49
C ALA A 499 -4.37 16.39 14.14
N ILE A 500 -3.68 16.31 15.28
CA ILE A 500 -3.55 15.06 16.05
C ILE A 500 -4.90 14.61 16.63
N ALA A 501 -5.74 15.54 17.09
CA ALA A 501 -7.09 15.21 17.54
C ALA A 501 -7.93 14.62 16.40
N PHE A 502 -7.89 15.22 15.22
CA PHE A 502 -8.57 14.71 14.03
C PHE A 502 -8.01 13.37 13.54
N PHE A 503 -6.69 13.18 13.55
CA PHE A 503 -6.09 11.88 13.27
C PHE A 503 -6.71 10.78 14.15
N LYS A 504 -6.81 11.03 15.47
CA LYS A 504 -7.36 10.08 16.44
C LYS A 504 -8.87 9.87 16.29
N GLU A 505 -9.62 10.94 15.98
CA GLU A 505 -11.06 10.85 15.74
C GLU A 505 -11.36 9.99 14.52
N GLY A 506 -10.74 10.31 13.37
CA GLY A 506 -10.92 9.52 12.15
C GLY A 506 -10.43 8.08 12.31
N ALA A 507 -9.30 7.86 12.99
CA ALA A 507 -8.81 6.50 13.23
C ALA A 507 -9.79 5.66 14.07
N SER A 508 -10.67 6.32 14.84
CA SER A 508 -11.73 5.68 15.64
C SER A 508 -13.08 5.67 14.91
N ALA A 509 -13.14 6.13 13.67
CA ALA A 509 -14.37 6.14 12.87
C ALA A 509 -14.88 4.73 12.65
N ASP A 510 -16.21 4.60 12.71
CA ASP A 510 -16.91 3.38 12.35
C ASP A 510 -16.69 3.08 10.85
N TRP A 511 -16.20 1.88 10.56
CA TRP A 511 -15.97 1.42 9.19
C TRP A 511 -17.22 1.27 8.33
N ASN A 512 -18.40 1.25 8.95
CA ASN A 512 -19.65 1.24 8.22
C ASN A 512 -19.95 2.58 7.55
N LEU A 513 -19.29 3.67 7.97
CA LEU A 513 -19.48 4.98 7.38
C LEU A 513 -19.01 4.99 5.91
N PRO A 514 -19.62 5.81 5.04
CA PRO A 514 -19.07 6.14 3.73
C PRO A 514 -17.65 6.68 3.86
N ILE A 515 -16.79 6.41 2.87
CA ILE A 515 -15.40 6.88 2.92
C ILE A 515 -15.28 8.39 3.11
N GLN A 516 -16.20 9.16 2.51
CA GLN A 516 -16.24 10.61 2.63
C GLN A 516 -16.39 11.05 4.09
N GLU A 517 -17.28 10.39 4.85
CA GLU A 517 -17.50 10.69 6.27
C GLU A 517 -16.30 10.28 7.15
N ILE A 518 -15.62 9.18 6.81
CA ILE A 518 -14.38 8.77 7.50
C ILE A 518 -13.29 9.84 7.29
N TYR A 519 -13.16 10.35 6.06
CA TYR A 519 -12.20 11.41 5.74
C TYR A 519 -12.57 12.71 6.47
N GLU A 520 -13.85 13.10 6.49
CA GLU A 520 -14.33 14.29 7.21
C GLU A 520 -14.00 14.23 8.71
N LYS A 521 -14.03 13.05 9.32
CA LYS A 521 -13.61 12.84 10.73
C LYS A 521 -12.12 13.05 10.97
N THR A 522 -11.28 12.94 9.93
CA THR A 522 -9.87 13.37 9.98
C THR A 522 -9.70 14.86 9.68
N GLY A 523 -10.79 15.62 9.55
CA GLY A 523 -10.77 17.03 9.18
C GLY A 523 -10.40 17.29 7.72
N VAL A 524 -10.25 16.23 6.91
CA VAL A 524 -9.90 16.32 5.49
C VAL A 524 -11.15 16.12 4.63
N THR A 525 -11.13 16.63 3.41
CA THR A 525 -12.23 16.44 2.47
C THR A 525 -11.89 15.37 1.43
N PHE A 526 -12.83 14.47 1.17
CA PHE A 526 -12.74 13.51 0.06
C PHE A 526 -13.26 14.19 -1.21
N ASP A 527 -12.44 15.09 -1.77
CA ASP A 527 -12.80 15.94 -2.90
C ASP A 527 -11.69 15.97 -3.95
N PHE A 528 -12.04 15.61 -5.19
CA PHE A 528 -11.13 15.56 -6.34
C PHE A 528 -11.29 16.76 -7.29
N SER A 529 -12.00 17.80 -6.85
CA SER A 529 -12.14 19.05 -7.58
C SER A 529 -10.80 19.72 -7.85
N GLU A 530 -10.74 20.44 -8.97
CA GLU A 530 -9.58 21.24 -9.37
C GLU A 530 -9.10 22.17 -8.24
N GLU A 531 -10.03 22.91 -7.61
CA GLU A 531 -9.76 23.84 -6.51
C GLU A 531 -9.09 23.14 -5.31
N ARG A 532 -9.61 21.96 -4.92
CA ARG A 532 -9.06 21.20 -3.79
C ARG A 532 -7.67 20.70 -4.06
N ILE A 533 -7.43 20.17 -5.26
CA ILE A 533 -6.13 19.61 -5.65
C ILE A 533 -5.09 20.72 -5.76
N GLU A 534 -5.44 21.86 -6.38
CA GLU A 534 -4.58 23.04 -6.46
C GLU A 534 -4.18 23.56 -5.09
N SER A 535 -5.17 23.75 -4.20
CA SER A 535 -4.94 24.23 -2.84
C SER A 535 -4.04 23.27 -2.05
N THR A 536 -4.24 21.96 -2.22
CA THR A 536 -3.47 20.93 -1.52
C THR A 536 -2.01 20.92 -1.96
N ALA A 537 -1.77 20.93 -3.28
CA ALA A 537 -0.43 20.84 -3.85
C ALA A 537 0.39 22.13 -3.67
N SER A 538 -0.25 23.30 -3.76
CA SER A 538 0.44 24.59 -3.66
C SER A 538 1.13 24.78 -2.30
N VAL A 539 0.50 24.34 -1.20
CA VAL A 539 1.10 24.48 0.15
C VAL A 539 2.40 23.69 0.29
N ILE A 540 2.56 22.58 -0.45
CA ILE A 540 3.79 21.81 -0.42
C ILE A 540 4.90 22.54 -1.17
N LEU A 541 4.58 23.15 -2.32
CA LEU A 541 5.55 23.97 -3.05
C LEU A 541 6.03 25.17 -2.21
N ASP A 542 5.10 25.84 -1.52
CA ASP A 542 5.41 26.94 -0.61
C ASP A 542 6.32 26.47 0.52
N LEU A 543 6.02 25.32 1.13
CA LEU A 543 6.83 24.78 2.22
C LEU A 543 8.24 24.37 1.76
N ILE A 544 8.35 23.70 0.61
CA ILE A 544 9.66 23.36 0.03
C ILE A 544 10.49 24.64 -0.19
N SER A 545 9.83 25.74 -0.55
CA SER A 545 10.47 27.04 -0.75
C SER A 545 10.84 27.76 0.55
N GLU A 546 10.04 27.62 1.60
CA GLU A 546 10.28 28.17 2.95
C GLU A 546 11.44 27.47 3.67
N LEU A 547 11.60 26.16 3.45
CA LEU A 547 12.64 25.35 4.09
C LEU A 547 14.06 25.65 3.59
N LYS A 548 14.28 26.70 2.78
CA LYS A 548 15.58 27.04 2.14
C LYS A 548 16.73 27.25 3.11
#